data_AF-A0A1G7FE80-F1
#
_entry.id   AF-A0A1G7FE80-F1
#
_cell.length_a   1.000
_cell.length_b   1.000
_cell.length_c   1.000
_cell.angle_alpha   90.00
_cell.angle_beta   90.00
_cell.angle_gamma   90.00
#
_symmetry.space_group_name_H-M   'P 1'
#
loop_
_entity.id
_entity.type
_entity.pdbx_description
1 polymer ?
#
loop_
_entity_poly.entity_id
_entity_poly.type
_entity_poly.pdbx_seq_one_letter_code
_entity_poly.pdbx_strand_id
1 'polypeptide(L)'
;MLDAKGEATLSRDLACEDSVVVITDDREAANMWKQYNVKAVSNTRYVQAGARSIAAQELGKLIVWWKRSMAQRNRENAERVVDRQEEEGAIVLNRYAASWRSSTMRERLKLWGLPVAEWATWADELPPNSGQHYVRSICFWVNGCRIVAAAQSSSPPQGLPMYRALDDWSKPPYRRLARLALRAAYAVGWDIAAVTLRCTPSSAVEGMTDLPAGVLDEPQLGDVIVHIDPIPQRIPSWVRERYAAAWHEETIQHSRIRNKGTQLKLGMDVELILYDTHAGKIVPAVRYLPKGGAAGCDAVRLQGRVIYPLMELRPEPAERPAQLVEHLCRAMQLADRIIAEKRASHLQDSKLVWLGGSHPAGKFSLGGHIHVSGILLTSDLIRALDTYVALPLALLENPAGSLRRRPGYGTYGDVREHDHGGEGGFEYRTLPCFIMTPVLALEVLTLFRTVAVVYPKLTRRDSVREEVIQAFHAYPTRRDNYLTDAGRQPMRMLALELMDDLLREVRKCRNEWRDDSLSVQAEHAIQALSHRIRAQWIWDEHEDLRSTWLGTSER
;
A
#
# COMPACT_ATOMS: atom_id res chain seq x y z
N MET A 1 8.19 -14.40 -32.38
CA MET A 1 8.62 -15.54 -33.20
C MET A 1 9.61 -16.32 -32.38
N LEU A 2 9.41 -17.62 -32.18
CA LEU A 2 10.37 -18.50 -31.49
C LEU A 2 11.59 -18.71 -32.38
N ASP A 3 12.78 -18.83 -31.80
CA ASP A 3 13.97 -19.22 -32.55
C ASP A 3 14.04 -20.75 -32.75
N ALA A 4 15.05 -21.20 -33.50
CA ALA A 4 15.25 -22.61 -33.85
C ALA A 4 15.50 -23.56 -32.65
N LYS A 5 15.48 -23.06 -31.40
CA LYS A 5 15.54 -23.86 -30.17
C LYS A 5 14.26 -23.80 -29.33
N GLY A 6 13.22 -23.11 -29.79
CA GLY A 6 11.93 -23.06 -29.09
C GLY A 6 11.93 -22.20 -27.83
N GLU A 7 12.93 -21.33 -27.64
CA GLU A 7 12.91 -20.32 -26.58
C GLU A 7 12.21 -19.04 -27.08
N ALA A 8 11.38 -18.46 -26.20
CA ALA A 8 10.73 -17.18 -26.44
C ALA A 8 11.78 -16.07 -26.49
N THR A 9 12.28 -15.76 -27.68
CA THR A 9 13.02 -14.54 -27.94
C THR A 9 12.06 -13.37 -27.76
N LEU A 10 12.16 -12.68 -26.61
CA LEU A 10 11.71 -11.31 -26.47
C LEU A 10 12.30 -10.53 -27.65
N SER A 11 11.42 -10.03 -28.51
CA SER A 11 11.81 -9.26 -29.70
C SER A 11 12.84 -8.19 -29.31
N ARG A 12 13.95 -8.15 -30.06
CA ARG A 12 15.00 -7.13 -29.96
C ARG A 12 14.50 -5.70 -30.24
N ASP A 13 13.24 -5.52 -30.64
CA ASP A 13 12.66 -4.24 -31.06
C ASP A 13 11.88 -3.49 -29.95
N LEU A 14 12.01 -3.86 -28.67
CA LEU A 14 11.40 -3.11 -27.55
C LEU A 14 12.28 -1.95 -27.03
N ALA A 15 13.29 -1.53 -27.79
CA ALA A 15 14.29 -0.60 -27.29
C ALA A 15 13.82 0.86 -27.42
N CYS A 16 13.08 1.37 -26.41
CA CYS A 16 13.19 2.79 -26.07
C CYS A 16 14.48 2.95 -25.24
N GLU A 17 15.64 2.83 -25.91
CA GLU A 17 17.00 2.81 -25.32
C GLU A 17 17.28 4.01 -24.43
N ASP A 18 16.52 5.10 -24.62
CA ASP A 18 16.69 6.36 -23.92
C ASP A 18 15.74 6.57 -22.75
N SER A 19 14.92 5.60 -22.31
CA SER A 19 13.83 5.92 -21.35
C SER A 19 14.08 5.56 -19.88
N VAL A 20 15.13 4.79 -19.58
CA VAL A 20 15.48 4.38 -18.20
C VAL A 20 16.93 4.76 -17.92
N VAL A 21 17.17 5.39 -16.77
CA VAL A 21 18.50 5.80 -16.32
C VAL A 21 18.77 5.26 -14.91
N VAL A 22 19.74 4.37 -14.80
CA VAL A 22 20.21 3.85 -13.50
C VAL A 22 21.36 4.71 -12.98
N ILE A 23 21.19 5.28 -11.81
CA ILE A 23 22.21 6.04 -11.09
C ILE A 23 22.69 5.20 -9.91
N THR A 24 23.98 4.88 -9.86
CA THR A 24 24.55 4.04 -8.81
C THR A 24 25.95 4.51 -8.39
N ASP A 25 26.31 4.29 -7.12
CA ASP A 25 27.70 4.46 -6.65
C ASP A 25 28.59 3.25 -6.88
N ASP A 26 27.99 2.14 -7.31
CA ASP A 26 28.67 0.89 -7.54
C ASP A 26 29.03 0.77 -9.02
N ARG A 27 30.33 0.80 -9.31
CA ARG A 27 30.84 0.70 -10.67
C ARG A 27 30.53 -0.65 -11.31
N GLU A 28 30.53 -1.73 -10.52
CA GLU A 28 30.19 -3.07 -11.01
C GLU A 28 28.69 -3.12 -11.35
N ALA A 29 27.83 -2.58 -10.48
CA ALA A 29 26.40 -2.46 -10.77
C ALA A 29 26.14 -1.62 -12.02
N ALA A 30 26.84 -0.48 -12.19
CA ALA A 30 26.69 0.35 -13.39
C ALA A 30 27.09 -0.39 -14.67
N ASN A 31 28.21 -1.11 -14.64
CA ASN A 31 28.69 -1.88 -15.80
C ASN A 31 27.77 -3.05 -16.11
N MET A 32 27.25 -3.72 -15.09
CA MET A 32 26.27 -4.80 -15.20
C MET A 32 25.04 -4.32 -15.96
N TRP A 33 24.44 -3.19 -15.59
CA TRP A 33 23.23 -2.68 -16.27
C TRP A 33 23.47 -2.26 -17.73
N LYS A 34 24.65 -1.73 -18.05
CA LYS A 34 25.02 -1.40 -19.43
C LYS A 34 25.03 -2.62 -20.36
N GLN A 35 25.35 -3.81 -19.85
CA GLN A 35 25.31 -5.05 -20.63
C GLN A 35 23.88 -5.44 -21.06
N TYR A 36 22.86 -4.89 -20.40
CA TYR A 36 21.44 -5.12 -20.67
C TYR A 36 20.76 -3.92 -21.35
N ASN A 37 21.54 -3.08 -22.05
CA ASN A 37 21.06 -1.87 -22.73
C ASN A 37 20.32 -0.88 -21.82
N VAL A 38 20.58 -0.91 -20.52
CA VAL A 38 20.08 0.10 -19.57
C VAL A 38 21.15 1.16 -19.40
N LYS A 39 20.82 2.42 -19.71
CA LYS A 39 21.73 3.54 -19.48
C LYS A 39 22.06 3.64 -18.00
N ALA A 40 23.35 3.48 -17.64
CA ALA A 40 23.79 3.54 -16.26
C ALA A 40 24.97 4.49 -16.06
N VAL A 41 24.91 5.32 -15.01
CA VAL A 41 25.92 6.33 -14.69
C VAL A 41 26.49 6.04 -13.29
N SER A 42 27.81 5.91 -13.20
CA SER A 42 28.53 5.75 -11.92
C SER A 42 28.73 7.10 -11.22
N ASN A 43 28.55 7.13 -9.90
CA ASN A 43 28.57 8.33 -9.04
C ASN A 43 29.76 9.29 -9.24
N THR A 44 30.97 8.80 -9.58
CA THR A 44 32.15 9.67 -9.82
C THR A 44 31.94 10.68 -10.96
N ARG A 45 31.18 10.32 -12.01
CA ARG A 45 30.79 11.23 -13.09
C ARG A 45 29.59 12.11 -12.71
N TYR A 46 28.70 11.61 -11.85
CA TYR A 46 27.52 12.34 -11.37
C TYR A 46 27.90 13.51 -10.46
N VAL A 47 28.85 13.31 -9.55
CA VAL A 47 29.39 14.37 -8.68
C VAL A 47 30.14 15.43 -9.49
N GLN A 48 30.85 15.05 -10.55
CA GLN A 48 31.60 15.96 -11.42
C GLN A 48 30.72 16.76 -12.40
N ALA A 49 29.69 16.15 -12.98
CA ALA A 49 28.77 16.83 -13.90
C ALA A 49 27.72 17.70 -13.18
N GLY A 50 27.54 17.46 -11.87
CA GLY A 50 26.44 18.01 -11.09
C GLY A 50 25.14 17.26 -11.41
N ALA A 51 24.43 16.83 -10.37
CA ALA A 51 23.12 16.19 -10.45
C ALA A 51 22.13 16.94 -11.38
N ARG A 52 22.24 18.27 -11.43
CA ARG A 52 21.49 19.17 -12.32
C ARG A 52 21.72 18.93 -13.82
N SER A 53 22.95 18.62 -14.25
CA SER A 53 23.28 18.42 -15.68
C SER A 53 22.72 17.12 -16.23
N ILE A 54 22.65 16.07 -15.41
CA ILE A 54 22.13 14.77 -15.82
C ILE A 54 20.60 14.79 -15.73
N ALA A 55 20.03 15.33 -14.66
CA ALA A 55 18.57 15.47 -14.51
C ALA A 55 17.90 16.26 -15.64
N ALA A 56 18.51 17.35 -16.11
CA ALA A 56 17.97 18.17 -17.19
C ALA A 56 18.06 17.50 -18.58
N GLN A 57 19.00 16.59 -18.79
CA GLN A 57 19.18 15.87 -20.06
C GLN A 57 18.29 14.63 -20.17
N GLU A 58 17.77 14.14 -19.05
CA GLU A 58 17.08 12.85 -18.93
C GLU A 58 15.56 13.01 -18.70
N LEU A 59 14.96 14.04 -19.30
CA LEU A 59 13.53 14.38 -19.14
C LEU A 59 12.58 13.23 -19.54
N GLY A 60 11.54 12.98 -18.74
CA GLY A 60 10.51 11.97 -19.04
C GLY A 60 10.96 10.52 -18.87
N LYS A 61 12.09 10.28 -18.19
CA LYS A 61 12.71 8.96 -18.00
C LYS A 61 12.48 8.42 -16.59
N LEU A 62 12.48 7.10 -16.44
CA LEU A 62 12.51 6.42 -15.13
C LEU A 62 13.94 6.46 -14.59
N ILE A 63 14.12 7.15 -13.46
CA ILE A 63 15.41 7.30 -12.78
C ILE A 63 15.47 6.34 -11.60
N VAL A 64 16.39 5.38 -11.68
CA VAL A 64 16.55 4.37 -10.65
C VAL A 64 17.80 4.67 -9.83
N TRP A 65 17.62 5.02 -8.55
CA TRP A 65 18.74 5.19 -7.63
C TRP A 65 19.07 3.84 -6.99
N TRP A 66 20.14 3.24 -7.45
CA TRP A 66 20.56 1.90 -7.08
C TRP A 66 21.76 2.02 -6.13
N LYS A 67 21.58 1.90 -4.80
CA LYS A 67 22.71 2.02 -3.86
C LYS A 67 22.66 1.20 -2.56
N ARG A 68 23.85 0.96 -1.96
CA ARG A 68 24.08 0.47 -0.58
C ARG A 68 24.19 1.61 0.47
N SER A 69 24.43 2.86 0.05
CA SER A 69 24.65 4.06 0.92
C SER A 69 24.02 5.41 0.42
N MET A 70 23.09 5.40 -0.57
CA MET A 70 22.35 6.50 -1.34
C MET A 70 21.92 7.64 -0.53
N ALA A 71 20.85 7.28 0.13
CA ALA A 71 19.77 8.19 0.34
C ALA A 71 20.01 8.99 1.60
N GLN A 72 21.05 8.64 2.36
CA GLN A 72 21.49 9.40 3.51
C GLN A 72 22.43 10.57 3.13
N ARG A 73 23.42 10.36 2.25
CA ARG A 73 24.42 11.40 1.91
C ARG A 73 23.96 12.43 0.88
N ASN A 74 22.92 12.11 0.12
CA ASN A 74 22.41 12.97 -0.94
C ASN A 74 21.01 13.50 -0.67
N ARG A 75 20.43 13.38 0.54
CA ARG A 75 19.10 13.92 0.82
C ARG A 75 19.02 15.42 0.50
N GLU A 76 19.99 16.19 0.98
CA GLU A 76 20.13 17.64 0.69
C GLU A 76 20.47 17.95 -0.79
N ASN A 77 21.20 17.07 -1.47
CA ASN A 77 21.56 17.24 -2.89
C ASN A 77 20.43 16.80 -3.83
N ALA A 78 19.64 15.81 -3.44
CA ALA A 78 18.48 15.31 -4.16
C ALA A 78 17.32 16.29 -4.00
N GLU A 79 17.05 16.80 -2.79
CA GLU A 79 16.07 17.88 -2.55
C GLU A 79 16.33 19.08 -3.49
N ARG A 80 17.57 19.56 -3.59
CA ARG A 80 17.97 20.67 -4.49
C ARG A 80 17.87 20.38 -6.00
N VAL A 81 17.79 19.12 -6.40
CA VAL A 81 17.74 18.66 -7.81
C VAL A 81 16.31 18.27 -8.20
N VAL A 82 15.51 17.86 -7.22
CA VAL A 82 14.18 17.30 -7.38
C VAL A 82 13.09 18.37 -7.31
N ASP A 83 13.28 19.46 -6.56
CA ASP A 83 12.35 20.61 -6.46
C ASP A 83 11.96 21.25 -7.81
N ARG A 84 12.64 20.89 -8.92
CA ARG A 84 12.28 21.31 -10.29
C ARG A 84 11.95 20.16 -11.26
N GLN A 85 12.12 18.90 -10.87
CA GLN A 85 11.74 17.74 -11.70
C GLN A 85 10.23 17.45 -11.64
N GLU A 86 9.54 18.03 -10.66
CA GLU A 86 8.11 17.86 -10.37
C GLU A 86 7.19 18.34 -11.50
N GLU A 87 7.70 19.08 -12.49
CA GLU A 87 6.90 19.57 -13.62
C GLU A 87 6.84 18.59 -14.82
N GLU A 88 7.75 17.60 -14.97
CA GLU A 88 7.98 16.98 -16.31
C GLU A 88 8.19 15.44 -16.36
N GLY A 89 7.61 14.67 -15.41
CA GLY A 89 7.26 13.25 -15.63
C GLY A 89 8.36 12.18 -15.44
N ALA A 90 9.36 12.42 -14.59
CA ALA A 90 10.34 11.40 -14.21
C ALA A 90 9.89 10.59 -12.96
N ILE A 91 10.01 9.26 -13.00
CA ILE A 91 9.76 8.40 -11.83
C ILE A 91 11.08 8.17 -11.10
N VAL A 92 11.12 8.35 -9.78
CA VAL A 92 12.36 8.21 -8.99
C VAL A 92 12.20 7.13 -7.92
N LEU A 93 12.92 6.01 -8.09
CA LEU A 93 12.97 4.93 -7.09
C LEU A 93 14.07 5.17 -6.05
N ASN A 94 13.83 4.74 -4.82
CA ASN A 94 14.65 4.90 -3.61
C ASN A 94 14.86 6.36 -3.17
N ARG A 95 13.96 7.28 -3.57
CA ARG A 95 14.04 8.70 -3.19
C ARG A 95 14.09 8.90 -1.67
N TYR A 96 13.30 8.13 -0.93
CA TYR A 96 13.18 8.23 0.54
C TYR A 96 13.85 7.06 1.27
N ALA A 97 14.79 6.38 0.62
CA ALA A 97 15.50 5.26 1.22
C ALA A 97 16.24 5.68 2.50
N ALA A 98 16.18 4.85 3.54
CA ALA A 98 16.95 5.05 4.75
C ALA A 98 18.17 4.12 4.79
N SER A 99 19.18 4.49 5.57
CA SER A 99 20.26 3.61 5.99
C SER A 99 19.87 2.90 7.27
N TRP A 100 20.20 1.63 7.40
CA TRP A 100 19.85 0.87 8.58
C TRP A 100 21.05 0.20 9.23
N ARG A 101 20.92 -0.09 10.53
CA ARG A 101 21.67 -1.16 11.18
C ARG A 101 20.72 -2.34 11.36
N SER A 102 21.24 -3.56 11.47
CA SER A 102 20.41 -4.75 11.67
C SER A 102 19.42 -4.59 12.84
N SER A 103 19.80 -3.98 13.96
CA SER A 103 18.87 -3.71 15.09
C SER A 103 17.77 -2.71 14.76
N THR A 104 18.11 -1.52 14.23
CA THR A 104 17.15 -0.45 13.95
C THR A 104 16.21 -0.82 12.80
N MET A 105 16.68 -1.61 11.83
CA MET A 105 15.83 -2.21 10.81
C MET A 105 14.79 -3.16 11.42
N ARG A 106 15.20 -4.04 12.35
CA ARG A 106 14.25 -4.95 13.01
C ARG A 106 13.20 -4.16 13.78
N GLU A 107 13.61 -3.15 14.54
CA GLU A 107 12.67 -2.25 15.24
C GLU A 107 11.70 -1.58 14.27
N ARG A 108 12.20 -1.10 13.13
CA ARG A 108 11.38 -0.52 12.06
C ARG A 108 10.36 -1.52 11.51
N LEU A 109 10.77 -2.74 11.18
CA LEU A 109 9.85 -3.76 10.65
C LEU A 109 8.81 -4.18 11.70
N LYS A 110 9.22 -4.32 12.97
CA LYS A 110 8.32 -4.62 14.10
C LYS A 110 7.27 -3.52 14.29
N LEU A 111 7.64 -2.26 14.04
CA LEU A 111 6.71 -1.12 14.11
C LEU A 111 5.57 -1.22 13.07
N TRP A 112 5.81 -1.84 11.91
CA TRP A 112 4.80 -2.13 10.89
C TRP A 112 4.01 -3.42 11.16
N GLY A 113 4.20 -4.04 12.32
CA GLY A 113 3.61 -5.34 12.67
C GLY A 113 4.14 -6.50 11.82
N LEU A 114 5.31 -6.34 11.17
CA LEU A 114 5.86 -7.39 10.31
C LEU A 114 6.60 -8.44 11.14
N PRO A 115 6.37 -9.75 10.90
CA PRO A 115 7.11 -10.79 11.58
C PRO A 115 8.57 -10.79 11.11
N VAL A 116 9.49 -10.49 12.02
CA VAL A 116 10.93 -10.41 11.76
C VAL A 116 11.70 -11.23 12.78
N ALA A 117 12.70 -11.99 12.33
CA ALA A 117 13.50 -12.84 13.20
C ALA A 117 14.42 -11.99 14.08
N GLU A 118 14.70 -12.41 15.31
CA GLU A 118 15.64 -11.70 16.20
C GLU A 118 17.06 -11.63 15.63
N TRP A 119 17.44 -12.63 14.85
CA TRP A 119 18.71 -12.70 14.13
C TRP A 119 18.61 -12.16 12.70
N ALA A 120 17.50 -11.52 12.31
CA ALA A 120 17.38 -10.98 10.95
C ALA A 120 18.46 -9.92 10.69
N THR A 121 19.11 -10.03 9.54
CA THR A 121 20.24 -9.17 9.16
C THR A 121 19.87 -8.18 8.06
N TRP A 122 20.50 -7.02 8.11
CA TRP A 122 20.53 -6.05 7.02
C TRP A 122 21.92 -6.11 6.38
N ALA A 123 22.00 -6.37 5.07
CA ALA A 123 23.24 -6.33 4.28
C ALA A 123 24.44 -7.15 4.81
N ASP A 124 24.26 -7.92 5.89
CA ASP A 124 25.17 -8.88 6.50
C ASP A 124 24.75 -10.30 6.09
N GLU A 125 25.72 -11.22 6.05
CA GLU A 125 25.45 -12.61 5.69
C GLU A 125 24.41 -13.26 6.59
N LEU A 126 23.48 -13.99 5.95
CA LEU A 126 22.50 -14.82 6.65
C LEU A 126 23.25 -15.87 7.50
N PRO A 127 22.94 -15.99 8.81
CA PRO A 127 23.54 -17.03 9.64
C PRO A 127 23.29 -18.42 9.04
N PRO A 128 24.27 -19.33 9.10
CA PRO A 128 24.09 -20.71 8.67
C PRO A 128 22.92 -21.36 9.43
N ASN A 129 22.16 -22.18 8.73
CA ASN A 129 20.91 -22.74 9.23
C ASN A 129 21.17 -23.62 10.47
N SER A 130 20.68 -23.24 11.66
CA SER A 130 20.95 -23.94 12.92
C SER A 130 19.84 -24.89 13.39
N GLY A 131 18.77 -25.11 12.62
CA GLY A 131 17.55 -25.79 13.09
C GLY A 131 17.13 -27.05 12.31
N GLN A 132 16.66 -28.06 13.05
CA GLN A 132 16.22 -29.40 12.63
C GLN A 132 14.85 -29.48 11.89
N HIS A 133 14.22 -28.36 11.55
CA HIS A 133 12.94 -28.35 10.84
C HIS A 133 13.11 -27.85 9.40
N TYR A 134 12.40 -28.46 8.44
CA TYR A 134 12.40 -28.05 7.04
C TYR A 134 11.81 -26.65 6.87
N VAL A 135 12.65 -25.63 7.01
CA VAL A 135 12.31 -24.24 6.74
C VAL A 135 12.57 -23.94 5.27
N ARG A 136 11.52 -23.57 4.51
CA ARG A 136 11.72 -23.05 3.16
C ARG A 136 12.19 -21.61 3.26
N SER A 137 13.34 -21.30 2.67
CA SER A 137 13.81 -19.92 2.52
C SER A 137 13.48 -19.43 1.11
N ILE A 138 12.81 -18.30 1.00
CA ILE A 138 12.36 -17.73 -0.27
C ILE A 138 12.81 -16.29 -0.34
N CYS A 139 13.49 -15.92 -1.42
CA CYS A 139 13.91 -14.57 -1.72
C CYS A 139 12.97 -13.96 -2.76
N PHE A 140 12.50 -12.75 -2.48
CA PHE A 140 11.69 -11.94 -3.38
C PHE A 140 12.45 -10.68 -3.77
N TRP A 141 12.40 -10.31 -5.04
CA TRP A 141 12.97 -9.07 -5.55
C TRP A 141 11.84 -8.08 -5.83
N VAL A 142 11.91 -6.93 -5.16
CA VAL A 142 10.92 -5.86 -5.16
C VAL A 142 11.36 -4.74 -6.12
N ASN A 143 10.41 -4.18 -6.87
CA ASN A 143 10.56 -2.97 -7.67
C ASN A 143 9.32 -2.07 -7.51
N GLY A 144 9.45 -0.93 -6.83
CA GLY A 144 8.32 -0.10 -6.41
C GLY A 144 7.32 -0.90 -5.59
N CYS A 145 6.09 -0.99 -6.09
CA CYS A 145 4.98 -1.69 -5.43
C CYS A 145 4.75 -3.12 -5.95
N ARG A 146 5.72 -3.72 -6.67
CA ARG A 146 5.57 -5.05 -7.28
C ARG A 146 6.76 -5.96 -7.04
N ILE A 147 6.50 -7.26 -7.17
CA ILE A 147 7.51 -8.33 -7.12
C ILE A 147 7.89 -8.66 -8.56
N VAL A 148 9.17 -8.50 -8.90
CA VAL A 148 9.66 -8.78 -10.27
C VAL A 148 10.17 -10.22 -10.41
N ALA A 149 10.60 -10.82 -9.31
CA ALA A 149 11.16 -12.17 -9.27
C ALA A 149 11.01 -12.78 -7.88
N ALA A 150 10.97 -14.11 -7.83
CA ALA A 150 11.05 -14.89 -6.62
C ALA A 150 11.90 -16.15 -6.83
N ALA A 151 12.59 -16.60 -5.79
CA ALA A 151 13.37 -17.82 -5.83
C ALA A 151 13.35 -18.54 -4.48
N GLN A 152 13.41 -19.87 -4.52
CA GLN A 152 13.90 -20.64 -3.38
C GLN A 152 15.38 -20.30 -3.20
N SER A 153 15.72 -19.83 -2.00
CA SER A 153 17.07 -19.45 -1.62
C SER A 153 17.68 -20.52 -0.74
N SER A 154 18.93 -20.87 -1.01
CA SER A 154 19.72 -21.74 -0.14
C SER A 154 21.11 -21.13 0.05
N SER A 155 21.51 -21.01 1.31
CA SER A 155 22.84 -20.53 1.69
C SER A 155 23.69 -21.75 2.07
N PRO A 156 24.59 -22.22 1.21
CA PRO A 156 25.55 -23.25 1.60
C PRO A 156 26.47 -22.70 2.71
N PRO A 157 27.06 -23.56 3.57
CA PRO A 157 27.99 -23.14 4.63
C PRO A 157 29.21 -22.38 4.09
N GLN A 158 29.56 -22.63 2.83
CA GLN A 158 30.61 -21.95 2.08
C GLN A 158 30.12 -21.73 0.65
N GLY A 159 30.26 -20.51 0.12
CA GLY A 159 29.87 -20.15 -1.24
C GLY A 159 28.74 -19.14 -1.33
N LEU A 160 28.42 -18.73 -2.56
CA LEU A 160 27.37 -17.76 -2.82
C LEU A 160 25.97 -18.37 -2.60
N PRO A 161 24.97 -17.56 -2.22
CA PRO A 161 23.58 -18.00 -2.18
C PRO A 161 23.16 -18.57 -3.53
N MET A 162 22.53 -19.75 -3.51
CA MET A 162 21.95 -20.35 -4.70
C MET A 162 20.46 -20.03 -4.77
N TYR A 163 20.02 -19.60 -5.97
CA TYR A 163 18.64 -19.22 -6.23
C TYR A 163 18.04 -20.12 -7.30
N ARG A 164 16.96 -20.82 -6.94
CA ARG A 164 16.12 -21.54 -7.90
C ARG A 164 14.84 -20.74 -8.14
N ALA A 165 14.62 -20.32 -9.38
CA ALA A 165 13.45 -19.52 -9.75
C ALA A 165 12.13 -20.19 -9.30
N LEU A 166 11.19 -19.37 -8.87
CA LEU A 166 9.87 -19.78 -8.40
C LEU A 166 8.81 -18.99 -9.17
N ASP A 167 8.39 -19.47 -10.33
CA ASP A 167 7.49 -18.71 -11.23
C ASP A 167 6.04 -18.62 -10.75
N ASP A 168 5.60 -19.53 -9.88
CA ASP A 168 4.23 -19.60 -9.34
C ASP A 168 4.05 -18.80 -8.04
N TRP A 169 4.98 -17.90 -7.72
CA TRP A 169 5.00 -17.12 -6.48
C TRP A 169 3.74 -16.28 -6.25
N SER A 170 3.01 -15.93 -7.32
CA SER A 170 1.78 -15.14 -7.27
C SER A 170 0.56 -15.95 -6.78
N LYS A 171 0.71 -17.28 -6.62
CA LYS A 171 -0.34 -18.17 -6.12
C LYS A 171 -0.13 -18.49 -4.63
N PRO A 172 -1.19 -18.87 -3.89
CA PRO A 172 -1.02 -19.44 -2.55
C PRO A 172 -0.11 -20.69 -2.61
N PRO A 173 0.78 -20.93 -1.62
CA PRO A 173 0.96 -20.15 -0.40
C PRO A 173 1.87 -18.92 -0.52
N TYR A 174 2.58 -18.73 -1.64
CA TYR A 174 3.65 -17.75 -1.78
C TYR A 174 3.17 -16.30 -1.91
N ARG A 175 1.95 -16.10 -2.41
CA ARG A 175 1.36 -14.76 -2.58
C ARG A 175 1.41 -13.91 -1.31
N ARG A 176 1.14 -14.51 -0.14
CA ARG A 176 1.21 -13.79 1.15
C ARG A 176 2.64 -13.37 1.51
N LEU A 177 3.63 -14.22 1.19
CA LEU A 177 5.05 -13.93 1.45
C LEU A 177 5.57 -12.83 0.52
N ALA A 178 5.10 -12.81 -0.73
CA ALA A 178 5.33 -11.71 -1.67
C ALA A 178 4.79 -10.38 -1.12
N ARG A 179 3.56 -10.35 -0.59
CA ARG A 179 3.00 -9.14 0.06
C ARG A 179 3.84 -8.70 1.27
N LEU A 180 4.31 -9.66 2.07
CA LEU A 180 5.17 -9.38 3.21
C LEU A 180 6.52 -8.78 2.77
N ALA A 181 7.09 -9.25 1.65
CA ALA A 181 8.28 -8.64 1.06
C ALA A 181 8.05 -7.19 0.59
N LEU A 182 6.93 -6.91 -0.08
CA LEU A 182 6.56 -5.54 -0.47
C LEU A 182 6.44 -4.61 0.74
N ARG A 183 5.70 -5.04 1.77
CA ARG A 183 5.54 -4.29 3.03
C ARG A 183 6.88 -4.05 3.71
N ALA A 184 7.78 -5.03 3.72
CA ALA A 184 9.11 -4.90 4.31
C ALA A 184 9.96 -3.86 3.59
N ALA A 185 10.01 -3.90 2.25
CA ALA A 185 10.73 -2.92 1.44
C ALA A 185 10.17 -1.50 1.68
N TYR A 186 8.84 -1.35 1.65
CA TYR A 186 8.19 -0.07 1.90
C TYR A 186 8.50 0.49 3.31
N ALA A 187 8.40 -0.36 4.34
CA ALA A 187 8.64 0.03 5.74
C ALA A 187 10.06 0.57 5.99
N VAL A 188 11.06 0.03 5.29
CA VAL A 188 12.46 0.50 5.36
C VAL A 188 12.78 1.66 4.41
N GLY A 189 11.77 2.13 3.66
CA GLY A 189 11.87 3.24 2.71
C GLY A 189 12.45 2.86 1.34
N TRP A 190 12.58 1.56 1.05
CA TRP A 190 13.16 1.09 -0.21
C TRP A 190 12.09 0.74 -1.22
N ASP A 191 12.31 1.21 -2.44
CA ASP A 191 11.53 0.87 -3.62
C ASP A 191 12.16 -0.31 -4.37
N ILE A 192 13.45 -0.56 -4.18
CA ILE A 192 14.12 -1.75 -4.70
C ILE A 192 14.80 -2.46 -3.55
N ALA A 193 14.48 -3.75 -3.40
CA ALA A 193 15.07 -4.59 -2.37
C ALA A 193 14.99 -6.07 -2.74
N ALA A 194 15.92 -6.87 -2.22
CA ALA A 194 15.78 -8.31 -2.08
C ALA A 194 15.38 -8.63 -0.64
N VAL A 195 14.24 -9.31 -0.46
CA VAL A 195 13.72 -9.70 0.85
C VAL A 195 13.71 -11.22 0.93
N THR A 196 14.46 -11.77 1.87
CA THR A 196 14.45 -13.21 2.17
C THR A 196 13.56 -13.48 3.38
N LEU A 197 12.61 -14.39 3.18
CA LEU A 197 11.70 -14.87 4.20
C LEU A 197 11.93 -16.36 4.45
N ARG A 198 11.71 -16.77 5.68
CA ARG A 198 11.59 -18.17 6.08
C ARG A 198 10.13 -18.47 6.38
N CYS A 199 9.65 -19.62 5.92
CA CYS A 199 8.32 -20.11 6.27
C CYS A 199 8.39 -21.56 6.75
N THR A 200 7.54 -21.85 7.74
CA THR A 200 7.36 -23.20 8.30
C THR A 200 5.93 -23.65 7.95
N PRO A 201 5.71 -24.87 7.42
CA PRO A 201 4.35 -25.34 7.18
C PRO A 201 3.54 -25.38 8.48
N SER A 202 2.31 -24.85 8.44
CA SER A 202 1.40 -24.68 9.59
C SER A 202 1.04 -25.97 10.35
N SER A 203 1.41 -27.15 9.86
CA SER A 203 1.16 -28.44 10.52
C SER A 203 2.18 -28.82 11.60
N ALA A 204 3.18 -27.97 11.87
CA ALA A 204 4.30 -28.31 12.75
C ALA A 204 4.29 -27.62 14.13
N VAL A 205 3.27 -26.81 14.46
CA VAL A 205 3.23 -26.07 15.73
C VAL A 205 1.92 -26.38 16.47
N GLU A 206 1.93 -27.44 17.27
CA GLU A 206 0.89 -27.68 18.27
C GLU A 206 1.03 -26.65 19.41
N GLY A 207 -0.09 -26.03 19.82
CA GLY A 207 -0.18 -25.39 21.14
C GLY A 207 -0.01 -23.86 21.24
N MET A 208 -0.04 -23.07 20.16
CA MET A 208 0.06 -21.61 20.26
C MET A 208 -1.26 -20.88 19.93
N THR A 209 -1.56 -19.84 20.73
CA THR A 209 -2.79 -19.05 20.83
C THR A 209 -3.17 -18.23 19.58
N ASP A 210 -4.48 -17.98 19.48
CA ASP A 210 -5.24 -17.29 18.43
C ASP A 210 -4.51 -16.17 17.66
N LEU A 211 -4.39 -16.34 16.32
CA LEU A 211 -4.21 -15.20 15.42
C LEU A 211 -5.56 -14.46 15.29
N PRO A 212 -5.58 -13.11 15.28
CA PRO A 212 -6.79 -12.37 14.96
C PRO A 212 -7.32 -12.82 13.59
N ALA A 213 -8.64 -12.76 13.41
CA ALA A 213 -9.27 -13.11 12.15
C ALA A 213 -8.66 -12.26 11.02
N GLY A 214 -7.96 -12.90 10.08
CA GLY A 214 -7.17 -12.21 9.06
C GLY A 214 -7.66 -12.52 7.66
N VAL A 215 -7.49 -11.56 6.75
CA VAL A 215 -7.75 -11.76 5.31
C VAL A 215 -6.91 -12.94 4.80
N LEU A 216 -7.39 -13.67 3.79
CA LEU A 216 -6.80 -14.93 3.29
C LEU A 216 -5.28 -14.90 3.00
N ASP A 217 -4.71 -13.72 2.75
CA ASP A 217 -3.32 -13.49 2.37
C ASP A 217 -2.49 -12.73 3.44
N GLU A 218 -2.93 -12.69 4.69
CA GLU A 218 -2.10 -12.19 5.80
C GLU A 218 -0.98 -13.18 6.19
N PRO A 219 0.12 -12.70 6.79
CA PRO A 219 1.19 -13.55 7.32
C PRO A 219 0.67 -14.62 8.28
N GLN A 220 1.21 -15.82 8.17
CA GLN A 220 0.89 -16.95 9.04
C GLN A 220 1.96 -17.15 10.11
N LEU A 221 1.62 -17.86 11.18
CA LEU A 221 2.58 -18.25 12.20
C LEU A 221 3.73 -19.04 11.55
N GLY A 222 4.97 -18.60 11.79
CA GLY A 222 6.18 -19.18 11.22
C GLY A 222 6.63 -18.55 9.90
N ASP A 223 5.87 -17.63 9.31
CA ASP A 223 6.38 -16.72 8.28
C ASP A 223 7.21 -15.64 8.95
N VAL A 224 8.46 -15.45 8.53
CA VAL A 224 9.36 -14.49 9.17
C VAL A 224 10.37 -13.90 8.19
N ILE A 225 10.57 -12.58 8.26
CA ILE A 225 11.61 -11.87 7.53
C ILE A 225 12.95 -12.15 8.21
N VAL A 226 13.94 -12.60 7.44
CA VAL A 226 15.26 -13.01 7.96
C VAL A 226 16.40 -12.21 7.36
N HIS A 227 16.20 -11.62 6.19
CA HIS A 227 17.21 -10.78 5.57
C HIS A 227 16.56 -9.82 4.59
N ILE A 228 17.03 -8.58 4.58
CA ILE A 228 16.65 -7.59 3.59
C ILE A 228 17.90 -6.84 3.14
N ASP A 229 18.03 -6.73 1.82
CA ASP A 229 19.16 -6.09 1.18
C ASP A 229 18.61 -5.11 0.14
N PRO A 230 19.01 -3.83 0.12
CA PRO A 230 18.63 -2.98 -0.99
C PRO A 230 19.12 -3.57 -2.32
N ILE A 231 20.27 -4.27 -2.31
CA ILE A 231 20.90 -4.84 -3.51
C ILE A 231 21.82 -6.02 -3.13
N PRO A 232 21.48 -7.27 -3.50
CA PRO A 232 22.47 -8.34 -3.49
C PRO A 232 23.56 -8.01 -4.51
N GLN A 233 24.83 -7.95 -4.08
CA GLN A 233 25.99 -7.66 -4.94
C GLN A 233 26.04 -8.55 -6.20
N ARG A 234 25.39 -9.72 -6.15
CA ARG A 234 25.33 -10.70 -7.24
C ARG A 234 23.93 -11.28 -7.34
N ILE A 235 23.04 -10.61 -8.07
CA ILE A 235 21.74 -11.18 -8.45
C ILE A 235 21.88 -12.08 -9.71
N PRO A 236 21.07 -13.15 -9.85
CA PRO A 236 21.05 -13.96 -11.07
C PRO A 236 20.69 -13.15 -12.33
N SER A 237 21.16 -13.58 -13.51
CA SER A 237 20.87 -12.90 -14.79
C SER A 237 19.37 -12.78 -15.06
N TRP A 238 18.62 -13.85 -14.83
CA TRP A 238 17.17 -13.87 -15.01
C TRP A 238 16.45 -12.87 -14.10
N VAL A 239 16.96 -12.55 -12.91
CA VAL A 239 16.40 -11.49 -12.05
C VAL A 239 16.64 -10.11 -12.65
N ARG A 240 17.83 -9.88 -13.22
CA ARG A 240 18.17 -8.61 -13.89
C ARG A 240 17.29 -8.34 -15.09
N GLU A 241 17.07 -9.37 -15.90
CA GLU A 241 16.18 -9.31 -17.06
C GLU A 241 14.75 -8.93 -16.63
N ARG A 242 14.27 -9.47 -15.51
CA ARG A 242 12.94 -9.11 -14.95
C ARG A 242 12.87 -7.66 -14.47
N TYR A 243 13.92 -7.13 -13.83
CA TYR A 243 13.99 -5.71 -13.48
C TYR A 243 13.99 -4.81 -14.72
N ALA A 244 14.82 -5.13 -15.73
CA ALA A 244 14.87 -4.36 -16.97
C ALA A 244 13.52 -4.37 -17.71
N ALA A 245 12.88 -5.54 -17.82
CA ALA A 245 11.56 -5.68 -18.41
C ALA A 245 10.49 -4.88 -17.63
N ALA A 246 10.54 -4.95 -16.30
CA ALA A 246 9.66 -4.19 -15.42
C ALA A 246 9.79 -2.67 -15.67
N TRP A 247 11.01 -2.14 -15.65
CA TRP A 247 11.25 -0.71 -15.91
C TRP A 247 10.79 -0.25 -17.29
N HIS A 248 10.97 -1.10 -18.29
CA HIS A 248 10.52 -0.82 -19.64
C HIS A 248 8.98 -0.77 -19.73
N GLU A 249 8.29 -1.74 -19.13
CA GLU A 249 6.83 -1.76 -19.05
C GLU A 249 6.28 -0.51 -18.35
N GLU A 250 6.87 -0.13 -17.23
CA GLU A 250 6.48 1.04 -16.44
C GLU A 250 6.60 2.33 -17.25
N THR A 251 7.68 2.46 -18.02
CA THR A 251 7.88 3.60 -18.92
C THR A 251 6.83 3.64 -20.05
N ILE A 252 6.52 2.49 -20.65
CA ILE A 252 5.46 2.40 -21.67
C ILE A 252 4.10 2.78 -21.06
N GLN A 253 3.76 2.25 -19.89
CA GLN A 253 2.51 2.55 -19.20
C GLN A 253 2.42 4.05 -18.86
N HIS A 254 3.49 4.63 -18.33
CA HIS A 254 3.57 6.06 -18.04
C HIS A 254 3.34 6.91 -19.29
N SER A 255 3.98 6.55 -20.42
CA SER A 255 3.82 7.24 -21.70
C SER A 255 2.39 7.12 -22.25
N ARG A 256 1.76 5.94 -22.12
CA ARG A 256 0.38 5.70 -22.53
C ARG A 256 -0.62 6.54 -21.73
N ILE A 257 -0.46 6.59 -20.40
CA ILE A 257 -1.31 7.38 -19.50
C ILE A 257 -1.17 8.88 -19.83
N ARG A 258 0.07 9.36 -20.03
CA ARG A 258 0.33 10.75 -20.43
C ARG A 258 -0.34 11.10 -21.76
N ASN A 259 -0.24 10.22 -22.77
CA ASN A 259 -0.77 10.48 -24.11
C ASN A 259 -2.30 10.39 -24.19
N LYS A 260 -2.94 9.48 -23.45
CA LYS A 260 -4.42 9.39 -23.38
C LYS A 260 -5.04 10.51 -22.56
N GLY A 261 -4.26 11.16 -21.70
CA GLY A 261 -4.76 11.99 -20.61
C GLY A 261 -5.31 11.13 -19.47
N THR A 262 -5.16 11.60 -18.23
CA THR A 262 -5.64 10.90 -17.04
C THR A 262 -7.18 10.87 -17.01
N GLN A 263 -7.77 9.75 -17.41
CA GLN A 263 -9.15 9.38 -17.08
C GLN A 263 -9.12 8.58 -15.77
N LEU A 264 -8.88 9.28 -14.66
CA LEU A 264 -8.83 8.68 -13.33
C LEU A 264 -10.23 8.18 -12.95
N LYS A 265 -10.37 6.87 -12.72
CA LYS A 265 -11.60 6.25 -12.25
C LYS A 265 -11.39 5.68 -10.86
N LEU A 266 -12.38 5.86 -9.99
CA LEU A 266 -12.39 5.35 -8.63
C LEU A 266 -13.45 4.25 -8.49
N GLY A 267 -13.05 3.12 -7.91
CA GLY A 267 -13.96 2.12 -7.33
C GLY A 267 -13.69 1.99 -5.83
N MET A 268 -14.46 1.16 -5.15
CA MET A 268 -14.19 0.85 -3.75
C MET A 268 -14.77 -0.49 -3.34
N ASP A 269 -14.11 -1.13 -2.39
CA ASP A 269 -14.57 -2.32 -1.69
C ASP A 269 -14.62 -1.97 -0.19
N VAL A 270 -15.82 -1.92 0.38
CA VAL A 270 -16.04 -1.44 1.76
C VAL A 270 -16.54 -2.57 2.65
N GLU A 271 -15.80 -2.84 3.72
CA GLU A 271 -16.06 -3.92 4.66
C GLU A 271 -16.86 -3.43 5.88
N LEU A 272 -17.91 -4.18 6.22
CA LEU A 272 -18.83 -3.93 7.34
C LEU A 272 -19.07 -5.21 8.13
N ILE A 273 -19.58 -5.07 9.35
CA ILE A 273 -20.12 -6.20 10.12
C ILE A 273 -21.63 -6.06 10.34
N LEU A 274 -22.31 -7.20 10.36
CA LEU A 274 -23.67 -7.29 10.87
C LEU A 274 -23.60 -7.63 12.36
N TYR A 275 -24.17 -6.76 13.20
CA TYR A 275 -24.18 -6.94 14.65
C TYR A 275 -25.61 -7.08 15.17
N ASP A 276 -25.87 -8.13 15.93
CA ASP A 276 -27.15 -8.32 16.61
C ASP A 276 -27.07 -7.64 17.97
N THR A 277 -27.80 -6.53 18.11
CA THR A 277 -27.81 -5.74 19.35
C THR A 277 -28.54 -6.43 20.49
N HIS A 278 -29.50 -7.32 20.20
CA HIS A 278 -30.20 -8.08 21.23
C HIS A 278 -29.32 -9.22 21.76
N ALA A 279 -28.70 -9.98 20.86
CA ALA A 279 -27.84 -11.10 21.23
C ALA A 279 -26.40 -10.70 21.61
N GLY A 280 -26.03 -9.43 21.41
CA GLY A 280 -24.70 -8.90 21.72
C GLY A 280 -23.57 -9.57 20.93
N LYS A 281 -23.80 -9.91 19.66
CA LYS A 281 -22.83 -10.69 18.87
C LYS A 281 -22.82 -10.33 17.38
N ILE A 282 -21.66 -10.55 16.76
CA ILE A 282 -21.48 -10.47 15.31
C ILE A 282 -22.17 -11.66 14.64
N VAL A 283 -22.96 -11.37 13.61
CA VAL A 283 -23.64 -12.36 12.79
C VAL A 283 -22.91 -12.50 11.45
N PRO A 284 -22.54 -13.72 11.02
CA PRO A 284 -21.86 -13.89 9.74
C PRO A 284 -22.70 -13.37 8.57
N ALA A 285 -22.11 -12.48 7.75
CA ALA A 285 -22.79 -11.87 6.59
C ALA A 285 -23.36 -12.91 5.61
N VAL A 286 -22.67 -14.05 5.44
CA VAL A 286 -23.10 -15.14 4.54
C VAL A 286 -24.44 -15.78 4.91
N ARG A 287 -24.97 -15.51 6.10
CA ARG A 287 -26.34 -15.92 6.46
C ARG A 287 -27.40 -15.17 5.66
N TYR A 288 -27.08 -13.97 5.19
CA TYR A 288 -28.01 -13.08 4.50
C TYR A 288 -27.56 -12.77 3.08
N LEU A 289 -26.29 -12.44 2.89
CA LEU A 289 -25.75 -11.93 1.63
C LEU A 289 -25.08 -13.04 0.80
N PRO A 290 -25.09 -12.93 -0.53
CA PRO A 290 -24.30 -13.81 -1.39
C PRO A 290 -22.79 -13.60 -1.17
N LYS A 291 -21.97 -14.50 -1.71
CA LYS A 291 -20.50 -14.39 -1.59
C LYS A 291 -19.88 -13.24 -2.40
N GLY A 292 -20.58 -12.71 -3.40
CA GLY A 292 -20.07 -11.65 -4.27
C GLY A 292 -21.19 -10.79 -4.84
N GLY A 293 -20.82 -9.86 -5.73
CA GLY A 293 -21.72 -8.83 -6.26
C GLY A 293 -21.59 -7.50 -5.52
N ALA A 294 -22.39 -6.51 -5.94
CA ALA A 294 -22.36 -5.16 -5.37
C ALA A 294 -22.67 -5.11 -3.86
N ALA A 295 -23.41 -6.11 -3.37
CA ALA A 295 -23.62 -6.38 -1.95
C ALA A 295 -23.35 -7.86 -1.69
N GLY A 296 -22.21 -8.18 -1.09
CA GLY A 296 -21.78 -9.56 -0.88
C GLY A 296 -21.07 -9.76 0.45
N CYS A 297 -20.21 -10.77 0.50
CA CYS A 297 -19.40 -11.08 1.66
C CYS A 297 -17.91 -11.05 1.31
N ASP A 298 -17.06 -10.87 2.31
CA ASP A 298 -15.62 -11.15 2.19
C ASP A 298 -15.18 -12.33 3.08
N ALA A 299 -14.12 -13.00 2.64
CA ALA A 299 -13.60 -14.22 3.21
C ALA A 299 -12.46 -13.95 4.21
N VAL A 300 -12.67 -14.37 5.45
CA VAL A 300 -11.68 -14.27 6.52
C VAL A 300 -11.20 -15.66 6.91
N ARG A 301 -9.91 -15.80 7.18
CA ARG A 301 -9.34 -17.02 7.77
C ARG A 301 -9.35 -16.90 9.28
N LEU A 302 -10.07 -17.81 9.93
CA LEU A 302 -10.14 -17.92 11.39
C LEU A 302 -9.82 -19.37 11.78
N GLN A 303 -8.79 -19.57 12.60
CA GLN A 303 -8.36 -20.89 13.09
C GLN A 303 -8.19 -21.93 11.95
N GLY A 304 -7.51 -21.51 10.88
CA GLY A 304 -7.25 -22.34 9.69
C GLY A 304 -8.45 -22.53 8.75
N ARG A 305 -9.67 -22.15 9.14
CA ARG A 305 -10.89 -22.26 8.34
C ARG A 305 -11.21 -20.95 7.63
N VAL A 306 -11.74 -21.06 6.42
CA VAL A 306 -12.25 -19.90 5.68
C VAL A 306 -13.73 -19.71 6.03
N ILE A 307 -14.06 -18.55 6.57
CA ILE A 307 -15.42 -18.13 6.92
C ILE A 307 -15.74 -16.82 6.18
N TYR A 308 -17.02 -16.44 6.15
CA TYR A 308 -17.50 -15.22 5.47
C TYR A 308 -18.25 -14.31 6.47
N PRO A 309 -17.54 -13.71 7.43
CA PRO A 309 -18.16 -12.95 8.49
C PRO A 309 -18.48 -11.51 8.07
N LEU A 310 -17.73 -10.96 7.12
CA LEU A 310 -17.81 -9.55 6.71
C LEU A 310 -18.82 -9.38 5.59
N MET A 311 -19.59 -8.31 5.68
CA MET A 311 -20.36 -7.76 4.56
C MET A 311 -19.41 -6.88 3.75
N GLU A 312 -19.39 -7.04 2.42
CA GLU A 312 -18.57 -6.20 1.54
C GLU A 312 -19.43 -5.57 0.45
N LEU A 313 -19.38 -4.24 0.38
CA LEU A 313 -20.06 -3.42 -0.62
C LEU A 313 -19.09 -3.04 -1.72
N ARG A 314 -19.49 -3.30 -2.97
CA ARG A 314 -18.66 -3.10 -4.17
C ARG A 314 -19.44 -2.28 -5.20
N PRO A 315 -19.64 -0.97 -4.97
CA PRO A 315 -20.36 -0.11 -5.90
C PRO A 315 -19.67 -0.05 -7.27
N GLU A 316 -20.45 0.28 -8.30
CA GLU A 316 -19.93 0.51 -9.64
C GLU A 316 -18.87 1.64 -9.64
N PRO A 317 -17.73 1.48 -10.33
CA PRO A 317 -16.70 2.53 -10.38
C PRO A 317 -17.16 3.80 -11.10
N ALA A 318 -16.64 4.97 -10.71
CA ALA A 318 -16.98 6.26 -11.31
C ALA A 318 -15.78 7.22 -11.35
N GLU A 319 -15.80 8.18 -12.29
CA GLU A 319 -14.75 9.21 -12.40
C GLU A 319 -14.91 10.35 -11.37
N ARG A 320 -16.17 10.61 -10.97
CA ARG A 320 -16.52 11.66 -10.01
C ARG A 320 -16.82 11.04 -8.63
N PRO A 321 -16.22 11.55 -7.53
CA PRO A 321 -16.48 11.07 -6.18
C PRO A 321 -17.97 11.08 -5.81
N ALA A 322 -18.71 12.13 -6.17
CA ALA A 322 -20.15 12.23 -5.92
C ALA A 322 -20.94 11.07 -6.57
N GLN A 323 -20.61 10.72 -7.81
CA GLN A 323 -21.23 9.60 -8.51
C GLN A 323 -20.89 8.26 -7.85
N LEU A 324 -19.64 8.08 -7.37
CA LEU A 324 -19.27 6.88 -6.62
C LEU A 324 -20.08 6.75 -5.31
N VAL A 325 -20.34 7.86 -4.61
CA VAL A 325 -21.21 7.88 -3.43
C VAL A 325 -22.65 7.52 -3.77
N GLU A 326 -23.20 8.01 -4.88
CA GLU A 326 -24.52 7.59 -5.37
C GLU A 326 -24.56 6.07 -5.66
N HIS A 327 -23.50 5.53 -6.25
CA HIS A 327 -23.38 4.11 -6.51
C HIS A 327 -23.30 3.30 -5.20
N LEU A 328 -22.59 3.81 -4.19
CA LEU A 328 -22.55 3.23 -2.85
C LEU A 328 -23.92 3.25 -2.16
N CYS A 329 -24.69 4.35 -2.27
CA CYS A 329 -26.07 4.41 -1.79
C CYS A 329 -26.94 3.29 -2.41
N ARG A 330 -26.80 3.04 -3.72
CA ARG A 330 -27.52 1.96 -4.40
C ARG A 330 -27.10 0.57 -3.89
N ALA A 331 -25.81 0.37 -3.60
CA ALA A 331 -25.30 -0.86 -3.02
C ALA A 331 -25.81 -1.10 -1.58
N MET A 332 -25.85 -0.05 -0.75
CA MET A 332 -26.46 -0.07 0.59
C MET A 332 -27.93 -0.48 0.53
N GLN A 333 -28.71 0.15 -0.35
CA GLN A 333 -30.13 -0.17 -0.55
C GLN A 333 -30.35 -1.61 -1.04
N LEU A 334 -29.47 -2.11 -1.92
CA LEU A 334 -29.53 -3.49 -2.38
C LEU A 334 -29.28 -4.48 -1.24
N ALA A 335 -28.23 -4.25 -0.45
CA ALA A 335 -27.91 -5.09 0.69
C ALA A 335 -29.06 -5.14 1.72
N ASP A 336 -29.69 -3.99 2.00
CA ASP A 336 -30.79 -3.89 2.96
C ASP A 336 -32.01 -4.68 2.49
N ARG A 337 -32.37 -4.59 1.20
CA ARG A 337 -33.44 -5.41 0.60
C ARG A 337 -33.16 -6.90 0.75
N ILE A 338 -31.96 -7.37 0.39
CA ILE A 338 -31.59 -8.79 0.48
C ILE A 338 -31.68 -9.28 1.93
N ILE A 339 -31.16 -8.49 2.88
CA ILE A 339 -31.20 -8.83 4.30
C ILE A 339 -32.64 -8.84 4.83
N ALA A 340 -33.47 -7.87 4.45
CA ALA A 340 -34.87 -7.79 4.86
C ALA A 340 -35.70 -8.99 4.35
N GLU A 341 -35.54 -9.36 3.07
CA GLU A 341 -36.21 -10.53 2.48
C GLU A 341 -35.85 -11.83 3.22
N LYS A 342 -34.56 -12.02 3.53
CA LYS A 342 -34.08 -13.20 4.29
C LYS A 342 -34.54 -13.22 5.74
N ARG A 343 -34.67 -12.06 6.39
CA ARG A 343 -35.21 -11.97 7.75
C ARG A 343 -36.68 -12.35 7.80
N ALA A 344 -37.47 -11.86 6.84
CA ALA A 344 -38.89 -12.19 6.73
C ALA A 344 -39.13 -13.70 6.57
N SER A 345 -38.22 -14.42 5.89
CA SER A 345 -38.34 -15.87 5.72
C SER A 345 -37.91 -16.73 6.92
N HIS A 346 -37.25 -16.15 7.93
CA HIS A 346 -36.64 -16.92 9.04
C HIS A 346 -37.30 -16.72 10.41
N LEU A 347 -38.40 -15.97 10.52
CA LEU A 347 -39.17 -15.75 11.77
C LEU A 347 -38.30 -15.34 12.99
N GLN A 348 -37.12 -14.76 12.75
CA GLN A 348 -36.20 -14.32 13.81
C GLN A 348 -36.30 -12.81 14.04
N ASP A 349 -36.65 -12.43 15.26
CA ASP A 349 -36.66 -11.05 15.74
C ASP A 349 -35.24 -10.62 16.16
N SER A 350 -34.34 -10.48 15.18
CA SER A 350 -32.98 -9.99 15.43
C SER A 350 -32.87 -8.50 15.10
N LYS A 351 -32.56 -7.64 16.09
CA LYS A 351 -32.26 -6.22 15.84
C LYS A 351 -30.82 -6.06 15.32
N LEU A 352 -30.66 -6.31 14.03
CA LEU A 352 -29.38 -6.16 13.32
C LEU A 352 -29.08 -4.68 13.08
N VAL A 353 -27.82 -4.30 13.29
CA VAL A 353 -27.24 -2.99 12.90
C VAL A 353 -26.00 -3.23 12.03
N TRP A 354 -25.66 -2.26 11.18
CA TRP A 354 -24.48 -2.32 10.32
C TRP A 354 -23.41 -1.41 10.88
N LEU A 355 -22.28 -2.01 11.27
CA LEU A 355 -21.17 -1.26 11.88
C LEU A 355 -19.97 -1.23 10.94
N GLY A 356 -19.33 -0.08 10.87
CA GLY A 356 -18.10 0.17 10.13
C GLY A 356 -16.99 0.70 11.04
N GLY A 357 -15.91 1.18 10.43
CA GLY A 357 -14.81 1.84 11.13
C GLY A 357 -13.52 1.05 11.03
N SER A 358 -12.68 1.15 12.06
CA SER A 358 -11.40 0.46 12.15
C SER A 358 -11.58 -0.95 12.69
N HIS A 359 -12.28 -1.09 13.82
CA HIS A 359 -12.37 -2.38 14.51
C HIS A 359 -13.64 -2.47 15.38
N PRO A 360 -14.84 -2.31 14.78
CA PRO A 360 -16.11 -2.29 15.51
C PRO A 360 -16.35 -3.62 16.24
N ALA A 361 -16.98 -3.52 17.41
CA ALA A 361 -17.27 -4.64 18.30
C ALA A 361 -16.05 -5.52 18.68
N GLY A 362 -14.81 -5.03 18.49
CA GLY A 362 -13.61 -5.64 19.06
C GLY A 362 -13.12 -6.93 18.39
N LYS A 363 -13.59 -7.26 17.17
CA LYS A 363 -13.35 -8.59 16.58
C LYS A 363 -12.69 -8.60 15.20
N PHE A 364 -13.17 -7.79 14.26
CA PHE A 364 -12.66 -7.75 12.89
C PHE A 364 -12.12 -6.37 12.57
N SER A 365 -10.95 -6.31 11.96
CA SER A 365 -10.41 -5.08 11.38
C SER A 365 -11.06 -4.86 10.02
N LEU A 366 -11.60 -3.67 9.77
CA LEU A 366 -12.38 -3.36 8.56
C LEU A 366 -11.69 -2.30 7.70
N GLY A 367 -11.88 -2.40 6.39
CA GLY A 367 -11.23 -1.58 5.37
C GLY A 367 -12.24 -0.83 4.51
N GLY A 368 -11.86 0.37 4.09
CA GLY A 368 -12.50 1.10 3.00
C GLY A 368 -11.51 1.15 1.84
N HIS A 369 -11.41 0.08 1.07
CA HIS A 369 -10.44 -0.03 -0.01
C HIS A 369 -10.86 0.86 -1.17
N ILE A 370 -9.92 1.63 -1.72
CA ILE A 370 -10.17 2.49 -2.87
C ILE A 370 -9.42 1.90 -4.06
N HIS A 371 -10.17 1.61 -5.11
CA HIS A 371 -9.65 1.08 -6.37
C HIS A 371 -9.42 2.25 -7.33
N VAL A 372 -8.30 2.23 -8.04
CA VAL A 372 -7.88 3.34 -8.88
C VAL A 372 -7.38 2.82 -10.23
N SER A 373 -7.98 3.31 -11.32
CA SER A 373 -7.47 3.12 -12.69
C SER A 373 -7.14 4.45 -13.35
N GLY A 374 -6.39 4.41 -14.45
CA GLY A 374 -6.02 5.61 -15.22
C GLY A 374 -4.85 6.42 -14.65
N ILE A 375 -4.13 5.89 -13.64
CA ILE A 375 -2.91 6.44 -13.08
C ILE A 375 -1.91 5.32 -12.75
N LEU A 376 -0.61 5.60 -12.85
CA LEU A 376 0.44 4.63 -12.57
C LEU A 376 0.59 4.40 -11.06
N LEU A 377 0.65 3.13 -10.64
CA LEU A 377 1.01 2.77 -9.28
C LEU A 377 2.51 3.00 -9.06
N THR A 378 2.85 4.00 -8.25
CA THR A 378 4.23 4.26 -7.81
C THR A 378 4.30 4.36 -6.29
N SER A 379 5.43 4.00 -5.71
CA SER A 379 5.62 4.14 -4.25
C SER A 379 5.59 5.60 -3.79
N ASP A 380 5.94 6.56 -4.66
CA ASP A 380 5.83 7.99 -4.36
C ASP A 380 4.37 8.45 -4.26
N LEU A 381 3.50 8.00 -5.17
CA LEU A 381 2.05 8.21 -5.06
C LEU A 381 1.51 7.61 -3.76
N ILE A 382 1.91 6.38 -3.42
CA ILE A 382 1.46 5.73 -2.18
C ILE A 382 1.94 6.49 -0.94
N ARG A 383 3.18 6.98 -0.92
CA ARG A 383 3.67 7.83 0.19
C ARG A 383 2.91 9.15 0.28
N ALA A 384 2.52 9.74 -0.85
CA ALA A 384 1.67 10.93 -0.88
C ALA A 384 0.28 10.65 -0.31
N LEU A 385 -0.35 9.54 -0.70
CA LEU A 385 -1.64 9.10 -0.15
C LEU A 385 -1.54 8.79 1.35
N ASP A 386 -0.48 8.13 1.79
CA ASP A 386 -0.25 7.88 3.22
C ASP A 386 -0.09 9.21 4.01
N THR A 387 0.60 10.20 3.41
CA THR A 387 0.87 11.50 4.02
C THR A 387 -0.35 12.41 4.05
N TYR A 388 -1.05 12.58 2.93
CA TYR A 388 -2.12 13.57 2.78
C TYR A 388 -3.54 12.98 2.92
N VAL A 389 -3.69 11.66 2.95
CA VAL A 389 -5.00 11.00 3.15
C VAL A 389 -5.01 10.18 4.42
N ALA A 390 -4.16 9.15 4.54
CA ALA A 390 -4.23 8.24 5.68
C ALA A 390 -3.87 8.92 7.01
N LEU A 391 -2.87 9.80 7.04
CA LEU A 391 -2.51 10.52 8.27
C LEU A 391 -3.61 11.48 8.76
N PRO A 392 -4.23 12.34 7.92
CA PRO A 392 -5.38 13.13 8.35
C PRO A 392 -6.56 12.27 8.80
N LEU A 393 -6.87 11.19 8.06
CA LEU A 393 -7.99 10.30 8.43
C LEU A 393 -7.74 9.58 9.75
N ALA A 394 -6.50 9.17 10.04
CA ALA A 394 -6.10 8.58 11.32
C ALA A 394 -6.45 9.42 12.56
N LEU A 395 -6.67 10.73 12.38
CA LEU A 395 -7.10 11.62 13.44
C LEU A 395 -8.61 11.59 13.68
N LEU A 396 -9.39 11.18 12.68
CA LEU A 396 -10.85 11.04 12.73
C LEU A 396 -11.29 9.63 13.14
N GLU A 397 -10.40 8.64 13.04
CA GLU A 397 -10.64 7.26 13.48
C GLU A 397 -10.80 7.15 14.99
N ASN A 398 -11.60 6.17 15.43
CA ASN A 398 -11.61 5.75 16.83
C ASN A 398 -10.19 5.27 17.23
N PRO A 399 -9.55 5.90 18.24
CA PRO A 399 -8.18 5.56 18.61
C PRO A 399 -8.00 4.11 19.09
N ALA A 400 -8.97 3.57 19.82
CA ALA A 400 -8.89 2.19 20.32
C ALA A 400 -9.02 1.17 19.16
N GLY A 401 -9.89 1.45 18.19
CA GLY A 401 -10.05 0.62 17.00
C GLY A 401 -8.82 0.63 16.10
N SER A 402 -8.24 1.81 15.85
CA SER A 402 -7.06 1.97 14.98
C SER A 402 -5.83 1.23 15.50
N LEU A 403 -5.61 1.20 16.82
CA LEU A 403 -4.53 0.45 17.46
C LEU A 403 -4.63 -1.07 17.23
N ARG A 404 -5.85 -1.61 17.12
CA ARG A 404 -6.08 -3.03 16.84
C ARG A 404 -5.95 -3.35 15.36
N ARG A 405 -6.32 -2.41 14.50
CA ARG A 405 -6.30 -2.55 13.04
C ARG A 405 -4.86 -2.56 12.48
N ARG A 406 -4.10 -1.50 12.72
CA ARG A 406 -2.84 -1.18 12.01
C ARG A 406 -1.72 -2.25 12.08
N PRO A 407 -1.52 -3.01 13.17
CA PRO A 407 -0.48 -4.05 13.20
C PRO A 407 -0.69 -5.17 12.17
N GLY A 408 -1.94 -5.47 11.81
CA GLY A 408 -2.28 -6.54 10.87
C GLY A 408 -2.97 -6.08 9.60
N TYR A 409 -3.50 -4.86 9.56
CA TYR A 409 -4.38 -4.42 8.47
C TYR A 409 -4.37 -2.90 8.31
N GLY A 410 -4.22 -2.41 7.06
CA GLY A 410 -4.21 -0.98 6.76
C GLY A 410 -3.05 -0.22 7.39
N THR A 411 -1.87 -0.82 7.29
CA THR A 411 -0.59 -0.14 7.53
C THR A 411 -0.30 0.85 6.40
N TYR A 412 0.60 1.82 6.62
CA TYR A 412 1.18 2.59 5.51
C TYR A 412 1.79 1.66 4.45
N GLY A 413 1.56 2.01 3.19
CA GLY A 413 1.99 1.23 2.04
C GLY A 413 1.18 -0.03 1.77
N ASP A 414 0.02 -0.23 2.42
CA ASP A 414 -0.87 -1.36 2.12
C ASP A 414 -1.58 -1.10 0.78
N VAL A 415 -0.98 -1.64 -0.28
CA VAL A 415 -1.44 -1.51 -1.66
C VAL A 415 -1.32 -2.85 -2.36
N ARG A 416 -2.20 -3.06 -3.33
CA ARG A 416 -2.18 -4.24 -4.20
C ARG A 416 -2.41 -3.84 -5.65
N GLU A 417 -1.61 -4.38 -6.56
CA GLU A 417 -1.91 -4.29 -8.00
C GLU A 417 -3.21 -5.02 -8.31
N HIS A 418 -4.10 -4.35 -9.03
CA HIS A 418 -5.38 -4.90 -9.45
C HIS A 418 -5.62 -4.53 -10.90
N ASP A 419 -5.67 -5.55 -11.77
CA ASP A 419 -5.99 -5.33 -13.17
C ASP A 419 -7.50 -5.10 -13.32
N HIS A 420 -7.91 -3.85 -13.48
CA HIS A 420 -9.31 -3.44 -13.64
C HIS A 420 -9.83 -3.74 -15.06
N GLY A 421 -9.83 -5.01 -15.44
CA GLY A 421 -10.32 -5.45 -16.76
C GLY A 421 -9.44 -4.98 -17.93
N GLY A 422 -8.13 -4.85 -17.73
CA GLY A 422 -7.18 -4.40 -18.75
C GLY A 422 -6.91 -2.89 -18.75
N GLU A 423 -7.62 -2.11 -17.93
CA GLU A 423 -7.32 -0.68 -17.72
C GLU A 423 -6.09 -0.46 -16.82
N GLY A 424 -5.62 -1.53 -16.14
CA GLY A 424 -4.60 -1.44 -15.10
C GLY A 424 -5.08 -0.65 -13.88
N GLY A 425 -4.33 -0.75 -12.78
CA GLY A 425 -4.62 0.01 -11.57
C GLY A 425 -4.20 -0.67 -10.29
N PHE A 426 -4.72 -0.16 -9.18
CA PHE A 426 -4.38 -0.62 -7.86
C PHE A 426 -5.51 -0.43 -6.85
N GLU A 427 -5.44 -1.24 -5.81
CA GLU A 427 -6.29 -1.20 -4.63
C GLU A 427 -5.47 -0.60 -3.47
N TYR A 428 -5.86 0.57 -2.98
CA TYR A 428 -5.29 1.21 -1.79
C TYR A 428 -6.05 0.78 -0.54
N ARG A 429 -5.33 0.21 0.43
CA ARG A 429 -5.92 -0.56 1.55
C ARG A 429 -5.59 0.01 2.92
N THR A 430 -4.81 1.09 2.98
CA THR A 430 -4.43 1.76 4.24
C THR A 430 -5.65 2.23 5.04
N LEU A 431 -6.73 2.70 4.39
CA LEU A 431 -7.84 3.35 5.08
C LEU A 431 -8.78 2.36 5.78
N PRO A 432 -9.27 2.68 6.99
CA PRO A 432 -10.37 1.94 7.61
C PRO A 432 -11.67 2.15 6.81
N CYS A 433 -12.73 1.45 7.20
CA CYS A 433 -14.05 1.76 6.67
C CYS A 433 -14.44 3.19 7.10
N PHE A 434 -14.40 4.15 6.17
CA PHE A 434 -14.64 5.57 6.42
C PHE A 434 -16.06 6.05 6.04
N ILE A 435 -16.95 5.14 5.64
CA ILE A 435 -18.28 5.46 5.10
C ILE A 435 -19.32 5.79 6.18
N MET A 436 -18.94 6.48 7.26
CA MET A 436 -19.82 6.74 8.41
C MET A 436 -21.09 7.49 8.00
N THR A 437 -20.95 8.43 7.07
CA THR A 437 -22.06 9.16 6.45
C THR A 437 -21.78 9.36 4.96
N PRO A 438 -22.81 9.60 4.12
CA PRO A 438 -22.61 9.96 2.72
C PRO A 438 -21.71 11.19 2.52
N VAL A 439 -21.83 12.18 3.43
CA VAL A 439 -21.05 13.42 3.40
C VAL A 439 -19.57 13.13 3.68
N LEU A 440 -19.26 12.37 4.73
CA LEU A 440 -17.88 12.00 5.04
C LEU A 440 -17.26 11.15 3.92
N ALA A 441 -18.02 10.20 3.37
CA ALA A 441 -17.55 9.39 2.25
C ALA A 441 -17.19 10.25 1.03
N LEU A 442 -18.02 11.25 0.71
CA LEU A 442 -17.76 12.21 -0.35
C LEU A 442 -16.49 13.04 -0.07
N GLU A 443 -16.36 13.58 1.14
CA GLU A 443 -15.19 14.36 1.57
C GLU A 443 -13.89 13.54 1.41
N VAL A 444 -13.87 12.29 1.89
CA VAL A 444 -12.71 11.39 1.82
C VAL A 444 -12.36 11.00 0.38
N LEU A 445 -13.35 10.58 -0.42
CA LEU A 445 -13.13 10.22 -1.82
C LEU A 445 -12.64 11.42 -2.65
N THR A 446 -13.13 12.62 -2.34
CA THR A 446 -12.69 13.86 -2.98
C THR A 446 -11.26 14.22 -2.57
N LEU A 447 -10.90 14.08 -1.30
CA LEU A 447 -9.53 14.26 -0.81
C LEU A 447 -8.58 13.27 -1.51
N PHE A 448 -8.94 11.99 -1.52
CA PHE A 448 -8.15 10.93 -2.16
C PHE A 448 -7.89 11.25 -3.64
N ARG A 449 -8.96 11.57 -4.39
CA ARG A 449 -8.86 11.92 -5.80
C ARG A 449 -7.95 13.13 -6.02
N THR A 450 -8.12 14.15 -5.19
CA THR A 450 -7.33 15.39 -5.26
C THR A 450 -5.85 15.10 -5.06
N VAL A 451 -5.49 14.33 -4.02
CA VAL A 451 -4.11 13.91 -3.80
C VAL A 451 -3.59 13.10 -4.98
N ALA A 452 -4.34 12.12 -5.48
CA ALA A 452 -3.92 11.30 -6.62
C ALA A 452 -3.64 12.13 -7.90
N VAL A 453 -4.33 13.26 -8.10
CA VAL A 453 -4.10 14.16 -9.23
C VAL A 453 -2.95 15.14 -8.97
N VAL A 454 -2.87 15.70 -7.76
CA VAL A 454 -1.95 16.80 -7.42
C VAL A 454 -0.60 16.30 -6.87
N TYR A 455 -0.48 15.01 -6.52
CA TYR A 455 0.73 14.47 -5.87
C TYR A 455 2.07 14.78 -6.54
N PRO A 456 2.21 14.93 -7.88
CA PRO A 456 3.49 15.25 -8.48
C PRO A 456 4.01 16.63 -8.06
N LYS A 457 3.10 17.53 -7.66
CA LYS A 457 3.39 18.90 -7.18
C LYS A 457 3.48 18.99 -5.64
N LEU A 458 3.19 17.90 -4.94
CA LEU A 458 3.30 17.84 -3.48
C LEU A 458 4.72 17.43 -3.12
N THR A 459 5.45 18.28 -2.41
CA THR A 459 6.86 18.04 -2.06
C THR A 459 7.04 17.20 -0.79
N ARG A 460 6.01 17.11 0.07
CA ARG A 460 6.11 16.44 1.37
C ARG A 460 5.79 14.95 1.28
N ARG A 461 6.56 14.12 2.00
CA ARG A 461 6.27 12.70 2.27
C ARG A 461 6.51 12.37 3.74
N ASP A 462 5.77 13.05 4.63
CA ASP A 462 5.94 12.90 6.07
C ASP A 462 5.66 11.47 6.57
N SER A 463 4.92 10.65 5.81
CA SER A 463 4.70 9.23 6.11
C SER A 463 5.99 8.39 6.16
N VAL A 464 7.14 8.92 5.75
CA VAL A 464 8.45 8.24 5.88
C VAL A 464 9.21 8.61 7.17
N ARG A 465 8.79 9.69 7.86
CA ARG A 465 9.42 10.19 9.10
C ARG A 465 9.17 9.25 10.27
N GLU A 466 10.22 8.95 11.02
CA GLU A 466 10.16 7.97 12.10
C GLU A 466 9.13 8.32 13.18
N GLU A 467 9.09 9.58 13.59
CA GLU A 467 8.14 10.09 14.58
C GLU A 467 6.68 9.99 14.12
N VAL A 468 6.42 10.20 12.82
CA VAL A 468 5.08 10.13 12.23
C VAL A 468 4.59 8.69 12.21
N ILE A 469 5.46 7.80 11.77
CA ILE A 469 5.21 6.37 11.75
C ILE A 469 5.01 5.83 13.16
N GLN A 470 5.85 6.21 14.13
CA GLN A 470 5.70 5.78 15.51
C GLN A 470 4.34 6.22 16.06
N ALA A 471 3.89 7.44 15.73
CA ALA A 471 2.58 7.91 16.12
C ALA A 471 1.45 7.17 15.39
N PHE A 472 1.60 6.89 14.09
CA PHE A 472 0.61 6.15 13.32
C PHE A 472 0.48 4.70 13.80
N HIS A 473 1.59 4.02 14.10
CA HIS A 473 1.56 2.62 14.54
C HIS A 473 1.47 2.43 16.06
N ALA A 474 1.65 3.50 16.85
CA ALA A 474 1.55 3.57 18.31
C ALA A 474 1.94 2.26 19.03
N TYR A 475 3.23 1.91 18.89
CA TYR A 475 3.88 0.74 19.48
C TYR A 475 3.65 0.64 21.00
N PRO A 476 3.67 -0.57 21.61
CA PRO A 476 3.28 -0.79 23.01
C PRO A 476 3.95 0.11 24.07
N THR A 477 5.14 0.65 23.80
CA THR A 477 5.90 1.46 24.77
C THR A 477 5.35 2.87 25.02
N ARG A 478 4.37 3.34 24.23
CA ARG A 478 3.75 4.69 24.38
C ARG A 478 2.22 4.69 24.42
N ARG A 479 1.58 3.54 24.62
CA ARG A 479 0.10 3.37 24.55
C ARG A 479 -0.66 4.41 25.39
N ASP A 480 -0.15 4.74 26.58
CA ASP A 480 -0.87 5.61 27.51
C ASP A 480 -0.94 7.06 27.03
N ASN A 481 0.08 7.56 26.34
CA ASN A 481 0.10 8.96 25.88
C ASN A 481 -0.65 9.14 24.56
N TYR A 482 -0.59 8.19 23.62
CA TYR A 482 -1.22 8.36 22.29
C TYR A 482 -2.76 8.36 22.35
N LEU A 483 -3.36 7.69 23.33
CA LEU A 483 -4.80 7.72 23.54
C LEU A 483 -5.31 9.06 24.10
N THR A 484 -4.40 9.92 24.58
CA THR A 484 -4.74 11.26 25.08
C THR A 484 -4.68 12.31 23.98
N ASP A 485 -5.45 13.38 24.14
CA ASP A 485 -5.40 14.52 23.22
C ASP A 485 -4.02 15.17 23.13
N ALA A 486 -3.29 15.20 24.25
CA ALA A 486 -1.93 15.72 24.33
C ALA A 486 -0.96 14.89 23.47
N GLY A 487 -1.08 13.56 23.46
CA GLY A 487 -0.23 12.71 22.63
C GLY A 487 -0.54 12.78 21.14
N ARG A 488 -1.77 13.12 20.75
CA ARG A 488 -2.17 13.28 19.34
C ARG A 488 -1.92 14.69 18.79
N GLN A 489 -1.67 15.68 19.66
CA GLN A 489 -1.50 17.07 19.27
C GLN A 489 -0.40 17.31 18.22
N PRO A 490 0.80 16.71 18.30
CA PRO A 490 1.82 16.89 17.26
C PRO A 490 1.36 16.40 15.88
N MET A 491 0.67 15.26 15.83
CA MET A 491 0.12 14.72 14.58
C MET A 491 -1.04 15.57 14.05
N ARG A 492 -1.85 16.15 14.95
CA ARG A 492 -2.93 17.08 14.61
C ARG A 492 -2.39 18.34 13.94
N MET A 493 -1.36 18.95 14.50
CA MET A 493 -0.71 20.11 13.90
C MET A 493 -0.13 19.79 12.53
N LEU A 494 0.59 18.67 12.43
CA LEU A 494 1.15 18.19 11.17
C LEU A 494 0.06 17.97 10.10
N ALA A 495 -1.04 17.30 10.46
CA ALA A 495 -2.14 17.06 9.53
C ALA A 495 -2.75 18.37 9.02
N LEU A 496 -2.94 19.37 9.89
CA LEU A 496 -3.48 20.67 9.49
C LEU A 496 -2.52 21.42 8.55
N GLU A 497 -1.22 21.38 8.81
CA GLU A 497 -0.21 21.94 7.90
C GLU A 497 -0.24 21.27 6.52
N LEU A 498 -0.42 19.95 6.48
CA LEU A 498 -0.53 19.18 5.24
C LEU A 498 -1.82 19.52 4.49
N MET A 499 -2.93 19.71 5.19
CA MET A 499 -4.19 20.14 4.56
C MET A 499 -4.09 21.56 4.00
N ASP A 500 -3.44 22.48 4.72
CA ASP A 500 -3.19 23.83 4.22
C ASP A 500 -2.23 23.83 3.02
N ASP A 501 -1.24 22.93 3.01
CA ASP A 501 -0.34 22.72 1.88
C ASP A 501 -1.06 22.22 0.63
N LEU A 502 -1.87 21.17 0.78
CA LEU A 502 -2.70 20.66 -0.31
C LEU A 502 -3.68 21.72 -0.83
N LEU A 503 -4.30 22.50 0.06
CA LEU A 503 -5.22 23.57 -0.32
C LEU A 503 -4.53 24.66 -1.14
N ARG A 504 -3.28 25.02 -0.81
CA ARG A 504 -2.49 25.96 -1.61
C ARG A 504 -2.23 25.43 -3.02
N GLU A 505 -1.83 24.17 -3.14
CA GLU A 505 -1.57 23.58 -4.46
C GLU A 505 -2.83 23.43 -5.30
N VAL A 506 -3.96 23.03 -4.70
CA VAL A 506 -5.26 23.01 -5.40
C VAL A 506 -5.62 24.38 -5.96
N ARG A 507 -5.45 25.44 -5.16
CA ARG A 507 -5.74 26.83 -5.57
C ARG A 507 -4.83 27.32 -6.69
N LYS A 508 -3.53 27.02 -6.61
CA LYS A 508 -2.57 27.37 -7.68
C LYS A 508 -2.92 26.67 -8.99
N CYS A 509 -3.31 25.41 -8.90
CA CYS A 509 -3.61 24.60 -10.08
C CYS A 509 -5.01 24.86 -10.64
N ARG A 510 -5.85 25.70 -10.02
CA ARG A 510 -7.28 25.83 -10.35
C ARG A 510 -7.56 25.95 -11.85
N ASN A 511 -6.77 26.75 -12.56
CA ASN A 511 -6.92 26.97 -14.01
C ASN A 511 -6.50 25.77 -14.89
N GLU A 512 -5.83 24.78 -14.32
CA GLU A 512 -5.39 23.56 -15.01
C GLU A 512 -6.41 22.41 -14.87
N TRP A 513 -7.39 22.53 -13.98
CA TRP A 513 -8.44 21.52 -13.84
C TRP A 513 -9.38 21.61 -15.05
N ARG A 514 -9.65 20.47 -15.68
CA ARG A 514 -10.60 20.39 -16.80
C ARG A 514 -12.05 20.73 -16.39
N ASP A 515 -12.35 20.71 -15.09
CA ASP A 515 -13.67 20.91 -14.51
C ASP A 515 -13.54 21.74 -13.22
N ASP A 516 -13.94 23.01 -13.30
CA ASP A 516 -13.91 23.96 -12.16
C ASP A 516 -14.74 23.47 -10.97
N SER A 517 -15.77 22.66 -11.19
CA SER A 517 -16.58 22.13 -10.10
C SER A 517 -15.77 21.17 -9.21
N LEU A 518 -14.80 20.46 -9.78
CA LEU A 518 -13.96 19.51 -9.04
C LEU A 518 -12.94 20.22 -8.15
N SER A 519 -12.37 21.35 -8.59
CA SER A 519 -11.44 22.12 -7.77
C SER A 519 -12.16 22.76 -6.57
N VAL A 520 -13.37 23.30 -6.78
CA VAL A 520 -14.21 23.84 -5.70
C VAL A 520 -14.62 22.74 -4.71
N GLN A 521 -15.03 21.56 -5.21
CA GLN A 521 -15.33 20.41 -4.35
C GLN A 521 -14.12 19.96 -3.54
N ALA A 522 -12.92 19.96 -4.14
CA ALA A 522 -11.67 19.66 -3.45
C ALA A 522 -11.39 20.65 -2.31
N GLU A 523 -11.50 21.96 -2.57
CA GLU A 523 -11.32 22.99 -1.53
C GLU A 523 -12.30 22.78 -0.36
N HIS A 524 -13.59 22.56 -0.65
CA HIS A 524 -14.60 22.31 0.37
C HIS A 524 -14.30 21.05 1.18
N ALA A 525 -13.95 19.93 0.53
CA ALA A 525 -13.63 18.69 1.22
C ALA A 525 -12.41 18.84 2.15
N ILE A 526 -11.35 19.50 1.67
CA ILE A 526 -10.13 19.77 2.46
C ILE A 526 -10.47 20.64 3.67
N GLN A 527 -11.26 21.70 3.49
CA GLN A 527 -11.68 22.58 4.58
C GLN A 527 -12.57 21.88 5.60
N ALA A 528 -13.53 21.07 5.14
CA ALA A 528 -14.43 20.32 6.01
C ALA A 528 -13.66 19.32 6.89
N LEU A 529 -12.77 18.53 6.29
CA LEU A 529 -11.92 17.59 7.02
C LEU A 529 -10.97 18.33 7.97
N SER A 530 -10.40 19.46 7.56
CA SER A 530 -9.56 20.29 8.45
C SER A 530 -10.36 20.82 9.65
N HIS A 531 -11.62 21.20 9.45
CA HIS A 531 -12.50 21.63 10.53
C HIS A 531 -12.76 20.48 11.51
N ARG A 532 -13.05 19.27 11.01
CA ARG A 532 -13.20 18.06 11.85
C ARG A 532 -11.94 17.78 12.69
N ILE A 533 -10.77 17.86 12.07
CA ILE A 533 -9.47 17.65 12.75
C ILE A 533 -9.24 18.70 13.85
N ARG A 534 -9.53 19.99 13.57
CA ARG A 534 -9.42 21.08 14.57
C ARG A 534 -10.41 20.88 15.72
N ALA A 535 -11.64 20.49 15.41
CA ALA A 535 -12.70 20.20 16.37
C ALA A 535 -12.47 18.89 17.13
N GLN A 536 -11.42 18.11 16.79
CA GLN A 536 -11.14 16.80 17.36
C GLN A 536 -12.31 15.82 17.21
N TRP A 537 -13.07 15.99 16.13
CA TRP A 537 -14.19 15.12 15.84
C TRP A 537 -13.67 13.72 15.47
N ILE A 538 -14.25 12.70 16.10
CA ILE A 538 -13.96 11.29 15.89
C ILE A 538 -15.30 10.63 15.56
N TRP A 539 -15.31 9.71 14.59
CA TRP A 539 -16.52 8.97 14.29
C TRP A 539 -16.82 7.89 15.32
N ASP A 540 -18.10 7.57 15.51
CA ASP A 540 -18.54 6.48 16.37
C ASP A 540 -18.67 5.17 15.57
N GLU A 541 -17.86 4.17 15.93
CA GLU A 541 -17.90 2.83 15.30
C GLU A 541 -19.09 1.98 15.79
N HIS A 542 -19.90 2.50 16.71
CA HIS A 542 -21.12 1.87 17.23
C HIS A 542 -22.41 2.37 16.57
N GLU A 543 -22.34 3.42 15.74
CA GLU A 543 -23.49 3.96 15.04
C GLU A 543 -23.96 3.01 13.93
N ASP A 544 -25.27 2.77 13.84
CA ASP A 544 -25.84 1.98 12.74
C ASP A 544 -25.82 2.80 11.45
N LEU A 545 -24.97 2.38 10.50
CA LEU A 545 -24.81 3.08 9.23
C LEU A 545 -26.10 3.17 8.40
N ARG A 546 -27.10 2.32 8.66
CA ARG A 546 -28.38 2.39 7.94
C ARG A 546 -29.12 3.69 8.20
N SER A 547 -29.03 4.24 9.42
CA SER A 547 -29.77 5.47 9.77
C SER A 547 -29.32 6.65 8.89
N THR A 548 -28.02 6.77 8.65
CA THR A 548 -27.42 7.88 7.89
C THR A 548 -27.51 7.67 6.38
N TRP A 549 -27.44 6.43 5.89
CA TRP A 549 -27.43 6.11 4.46
C TRP A 549 -28.79 5.79 3.86
N LEU A 550 -29.72 5.23 4.64
CA LEU A 550 -31.04 4.80 4.17
C LEU A 550 -32.17 5.70 4.68
N GLY A 551 -31.85 6.69 5.52
CA GLY A 551 -32.85 7.57 6.14
C GLY A 551 -33.75 6.84 7.13
N THR A 552 -33.33 5.67 7.62
CA THR A 552 -34.03 4.93 8.68
C THR A 552 -33.70 5.57 10.02
N SER A 553 -34.20 6.79 10.26
CA SER A 553 -34.48 7.20 11.64
C SER A 553 -35.50 6.20 12.17
N GLU A 554 -35.25 5.59 13.32
CA GLU A 554 -36.23 4.75 14.01
C GLU A 554 -37.59 5.48 13.98
N ARG A 555 -38.58 4.83 13.35
CA ARG A 555 -39.99 5.13 13.57
C ARG A 555 -40.52 4.23 14.67
#